data_AF-A0A0G0RM24-F1
#
_entry.id   AF-A0A0G0RM24-F1
#
_cell.length_a   1.000
_cell.length_b   1.000
_cell.length_c   1.000
_cell.angle_alpha   90.00
_cell.angle_beta   90.00
_cell.angle_gamma   90.00
#
_symmetry.space_group_name_H-M   'P 1'
#
loop_
_entity.id
_entity.type
_entity.pdbx_description
1 polymer ?
#
loop_
_entity_poly.entity_id
_entity_poly.type
_entity_poly.pdbx_seq_one_letter_code
_entity_poly.pdbx_strand_id
1 'polypeptide(L)'
;MSTLRTIEHEIDILKEQRDRAKARQLQAIRGSFISCTRCQRRSRLSIWTFVQKMWYTSPEGCTGGDHWNRSETKLCYIICPKCQAEEYIYTHPQRKKIIRLVDDHNFSKDQLFKKVIERA
;
A
#
# COMPACT_ATOMS: atom_id res chain seq x y z
N MET A 1 -13.19 -32.27 -29.13
CA MET A 1 -12.77 -31.80 -27.78
C MET A 1 -14.03 -31.57 -26.97
N SER A 2 -14.11 -32.02 -25.71
CA SER A 2 -15.33 -31.79 -24.92
C SER A 2 -15.45 -30.32 -24.54
N THR A 3 -16.66 -29.78 -24.54
CA THR A 3 -16.95 -28.37 -24.20
C THR A 3 -16.36 -27.96 -22.85
N LEU A 4 -16.33 -28.89 -21.88
CA LEU A 4 -15.72 -28.68 -20.57
C LEU A 4 -14.21 -28.40 -20.64
N ARG A 5 -13.46 -29.17 -21.44
CA ARG A 5 -12.00 -28.96 -21.59
C ARG A 5 -11.67 -27.63 -22.25
N THR A 6 -12.51 -27.17 -23.18
CA THR A 6 -12.36 -25.85 -23.79
C THR A 6 -12.56 -24.73 -22.76
N ILE A 7 -13.61 -24.84 -21.93
CA ILE A 7 -13.88 -23.86 -20.86
C ILE A 7 -12.75 -23.84 -19.82
N GLU A 8 -12.25 -25.01 -19.40
CA GLU A 8 -11.11 -25.10 -18.48
C GLU A 8 -9.87 -24.41 -19.04
N HIS A 9 -9.56 -24.63 -20.32
CA HIS A 9 -8.45 -23.99 -21.00
C HIS A 9 -8.61 -22.47 -21.08
N GLU A 10 -9.82 -21.97 -21.38
CA GLU A 10 -10.11 -20.53 -21.40
C GLU A 10 -9.93 -19.88 -20.02
N ILE A 11 -10.37 -20.57 -18.95
CA ILE A 11 -10.19 -20.11 -17.57
C ILE A 11 -8.69 -19.95 -17.26
N ASP A 12 -7.86 -20.91 -17.68
CA ASP A 12 -6.43 -20.86 -17.43
C ASP A 12 -5.74 -19.73 -18.20
N ILE A 13 -6.11 -19.50 -19.46
CA ILE A 13 -5.64 -18.34 -20.23
C ILE A 13 -6.02 -17.03 -19.54
N LEU A 14 -7.27 -16.90 -19.08
CA LEU A 14 -7.74 -15.69 -18.41
C LEU A 14 -7.04 -15.46 -17.07
N LYS A 15 -6.75 -16.51 -16.30
CA LYS A 15 -5.94 -16.42 -15.07
C LYS A 15 -4.54 -15.91 -15.37
N GLU A 16 -3.88 -16.46 -16.38
CA GLU A 16 -2.55 -15.99 -16.77
C GLU A 16 -2.56 -14.52 -17.21
N GLN A 17 -3.55 -14.11 -18.02
CA GLN A 17 -3.68 -12.73 -18.46
C GLN A 17 -3.90 -11.77 -17.28
N ARG A 18 -4.78 -12.14 -16.34
CA ARG A 18 -5.00 -11.41 -15.09
C ARG A 18 -3.70 -11.27 -14.30
N ASP A 19 -2.94 -12.35 -14.16
CA ASP A 19 -1.72 -12.34 -13.35
C ASP A 19 -0.62 -11.48 -14.00
N ARG A 20 -0.50 -11.52 -15.34
CA ARG A 20 0.38 -10.60 -16.09
C ARG A 20 -0.04 -9.14 -15.92
N ALA A 21 -1.34 -8.83 -16.00
CA ALA A 21 -1.86 -7.49 -15.80
C ALA A 21 -1.57 -6.98 -14.38
N LYS A 22 -1.81 -7.83 -13.38
CA LYS A 22 -1.53 -7.56 -11.97
C LYS A 22 -0.03 -7.29 -11.74
N ALA A 23 0.85 -8.09 -12.32
CA ALA A 23 2.30 -7.88 -12.22
C ALA A 23 2.76 -6.55 -12.83
N ARG A 24 2.22 -6.18 -14.01
CA ARG A 24 2.51 -4.89 -14.66
C ARG A 24 2.05 -3.72 -13.81
N GLN A 25 0.83 -3.79 -13.26
CA GLN A 25 0.30 -2.76 -12.37
C GLN A 25 1.16 -2.60 -11.11
N LEU A 26 1.54 -3.72 -10.48
CA LEU A 26 2.43 -3.70 -9.32
C LEU A 26 3.77 -3.03 -9.64
N GLN A 27 4.38 -3.37 -10.77
CA GLN A 27 5.65 -2.78 -11.20
C GLN A 27 5.53 -1.26 -11.42
N ALA A 28 4.44 -0.80 -12.03
CA ALA A 28 4.18 0.62 -12.24
C ALA A 28 4.03 1.39 -10.92
N ILE A 29 3.29 0.83 -9.97
CA ILE A 29 3.11 1.43 -8.63
C ILE A 29 4.45 1.46 -7.89
N ARG A 30 5.17 0.34 -7.84
CA ARG A 30 6.50 0.22 -7.22
C ARG A 30 7.54 1.18 -7.84
N GLY A 31 7.38 1.50 -9.12
CA GLY A 31 8.22 2.45 -9.85
C GLY A 31 7.86 3.92 -9.62
N SER A 32 6.71 4.21 -9.01
CA SER A 32 6.25 5.58 -8.76
C SER A 32 7.16 6.32 -7.78
N PHE A 33 7.48 7.58 -8.07
CA PHE A 33 8.38 8.37 -7.23
C PHE A 33 7.63 9.17 -6.15
N ILE A 34 8.17 9.16 -4.93
CA ILE A 34 7.81 10.04 -3.81
C ILE A 34 9.01 10.94 -3.49
N SER A 35 8.73 12.19 -3.12
CA SER A 35 9.71 13.19 -2.68
C SER A 35 9.74 13.24 -1.16
N CYS A 36 10.92 13.28 -0.56
CA CYS A 36 11.08 13.53 0.87
C CYS A 36 10.99 15.03 1.19
N THR A 37 10.22 15.41 2.19
CA THR A 37 10.10 16.81 2.66
C THR A 37 11.35 17.31 3.38
N ARG A 38 12.13 16.41 4.00
CA ARG A 38 13.36 16.78 4.71
C ARG A 38 14.56 16.98 3.79
N CYS A 39 14.88 16.00 2.94
CA CYS A 39 16.07 16.05 2.09
C CYS A 39 15.79 16.45 0.63
N GLN A 40 14.52 16.65 0.25
CA GLN A 40 14.07 17.04 -1.10
C GLN A 40 14.43 16.05 -2.22
N ARG A 41 15.04 14.90 -1.89
CA ARG A 41 15.37 13.84 -2.85
C ARG A 41 14.13 13.02 -3.21
N ARG A 42 14.06 12.63 -4.48
CA ARG A 42 13.02 11.75 -5.02
C ARG A 42 13.50 10.32 -5.03
N SER A 43 12.61 9.37 -4.73
CA SER A 43 12.93 7.94 -4.71
C SER A 43 11.69 7.10 -5.03
N ARG A 44 11.90 5.94 -5.65
CA ARG A 44 10.82 5.00 -6.02
C ARG A 44 10.13 4.46 -4.77
N LEU A 45 8.80 4.32 -4.79
CA LEU A 45 7.98 3.77 -3.70
C LEU A 45 8.55 2.47 -3.13
N SER A 46 8.98 1.58 -4.02
CA SER A 46 9.56 0.27 -3.70
C SER A 46 10.78 0.28 -2.79
N ILE A 47 11.46 1.42 -2.61
CA ILE A 47 12.61 1.53 -1.71
C ILE A 47 12.31 2.28 -0.41
N TRP A 48 11.10 2.83 -0.24
CA TRP A 48 10.67 3.43 1.02
C TRP A 48 10.26 2.36 2.02
N THR A 49 10.33 2.70 3.31
CA THR A 49 9.77 1.87 4.38
C THR A 49 8.44 2.46 4.81
N PHE A 50 7.41 1.63 4.91
CA PHE A 50 6.12 2.03 5.45
C PHE A 50 6.06 1.67 6.94
N VAL A 51 5.52 2.58 7.75
CA VAL A 51 5.29 2.33 9.17
C VAL A 51 3.79 2.37 9.40
N GLN A 52 3.20 1.20 9.59
CA GLN A 52 1.82 1.03 9.99
C GLN A 52 1.70 1.45 11.45
N LYS A 53 0.93 2.51 11.72
CA LYS A 53 0.56 2.91 13.07
C LYS A 53 -0.86 2.47 13.36
N MET A 54 -1.10 1.99 14.57
CA MET A 54 -2.44 1.75 15.08
C MET A 54 -2.87 2.97 15.90
N TRP A 55 -4.18 3.20 16.00
CA TRP A 55 -4.72 4.11 17.01
C TRP A 55 -5.91 3.46 17.69
N TYR A 56 -6.01 3.70 19.00
CA TYR A 56 -7.11 3.23 19.81
C TYR A 56 -8.29 4.18 19.65
N THR A 57 -9.45 3.64 19.31
CA THR A 57 -10.72 4.36 19.45
C THR A 57 -11.39 3.84 20.72
N SER A 58 -11.55 4.75 21.68
CA SER A 58 -12.28 4.49 22.92
C SER A 58 -13.77 4.25 22.63
N PRO A 59 -14.46 3.49 23.48
CA PRO A 59 -15.88 3.22 23.29
C PRO A 59 -16.69 4.52 23.39
N GLU A 60 -17.67 4.70 22.49
CA GLU A 60 -18.64 5.80 22.58
C GLU A 60 -19.95 5.27 23.17
N GLY A 61 -20.35 5.82 24.33
CA GLY A 61 -21.56 5.44 25.04
C GLY A 61 -21.50 4.06 25.71
N CYS A 62 -22.66 3.52 26.10
CA CYS A 62 -22.76 2.23 26.80
C CYS A 62 -22.75 1.00 25.86
N THR A 63 -22.82 1.21 24.54
CA THR A 63 -22.93 0.13 23.54
C THR A 63 -21.82 0.11 22.49
N GLY A 64 -20.99 1.16 22.40
CA GLY A 64 -19.81 1.16 21.54
C GLY A 64 -18.69 0.32 22.16
N GLY A 65 -18.11 -0.61 21.38
CA GLY A 65 -16.92 -1.34 21.79
C GLY A 65 -15.64 -0.57 21.47
N ASP A 66 -14.61 -0.77 22.29
CA ASP A 66 -13.27 -0.26 22.00
C ASP A 66 -12.62 -1.08 20.87
N HIS A 67 -11.83 -0.42 20.03
CA HIS A 67 -11.12 -1.13 18.98
C HIS A 67 -9.86 -0.40 18.52
N TRP A 68 -8.88 -1.20 18.11
CA TRP A 68 -7.67 -0.72 17.47
C TRP A 68 -7.90 -0.55 15.97
N ASN A 69 -7.82 0.69 15.49
CA ASN A 69 -7.92 1.00 14.08
C ASN A 69 -6.58 0.77 13.39
N ARG A 70 -6.62 0.05 12.27
CA ARG A 70 -5.46 -0.35 11.46
C ARG A 70 -5.50 0.21 10.03
N SER A 71 -6.58 0.87 9.64
CA SER A 71 -6.97 0.94 8.23
C SER A 71 -6.54 2.21 7.51
N GLU A 72 -6.31 3.32 8.22
CA GLU A 72 -6.04 4.58 7.52
C GLU A 72 -4.55 4.79 7.25
N THR A 73 -4.16 4.58 5.99
CA THR A 73 -2.83 4.98 5.49
C THR A 73 -2.52 6.45 5.78
N LYS A 74 -3.54 7.30 5.91
CA LYS A 74 -3.40 8.70 6.32
C LYS A 74 -2.68 8.84 7.68
N LEU A 75 -2.91 7.91 8.59
CA LEU A 75 -2.38 7.94 9.96
C LEU A 75 -1.06 7.18 10.14
N CYS A 76 -0.49 6.70 9.02
CA CYS A 76 0.77 5.98 8.99
C CYS A 76 1.95 6.91 8.64
N TYR A 77 3.17 6.37 8.75
CA TYR A 77 4.38 7.08 8.33
C TYR A 77 5.04 6.41 7.15
N ILE A 78 5.88 7.18 6.46
CA ILE A 78 6.88 6.67 5.53
C ILE A 78 8.28 7.11 6.00
N ILE A 79 9.26 6.25 5.80
CA ILE A 79 10.67 6.56 6.10
C ILE A 79 11.43 6.73 4.80
N CYS A 80 12.10 7.88 4.66
CA CYS A 80 12.88 8.21 3.48
C CYS A 80 14.10 7.28 3.35
N PRO A 81 14.34 6.63 2.21
CA PRO A 81 15.51 5.78 2.00
C PRO A 81 16.83 6.54 1.96
N LYS A 82 16.81 7.87 1.80
CA LYS A 82 18.01 8.70 1.63
C LYS A 82 18.48 9.36 2.92
N CYS A 83 17.56 9.92 3.71
CA CYS A 83 17.91 10.60 4.96
C CYS A 83 17.32 9.95 6.21
N GLN A 84 16.60 8.83 6.06
CA GLN A 84 15.93 8.10 7.16
C GLN A 84 14.94 8.94 7.98
N ALA A 85 14.55 10.11 7.48
CA ALA A 85 13.50 10.90 8.10
C ALA A 85 12.18 10.16 8.05
N GLU A 86 11.48 10.17 9.19
CA GLU A 86 10.13 9.69 9.32
C GLU A 86 9.14 10.82 9.04
N GLU A 87 8.19 10.58 8.14
CA GLU A 87 7.23 11.57 7.68
C GLU A 87 5.81 11.03 7.81
N TYR A 88 4.97 11.79 8.52
CA TYR A 88 3.57 11.44 8.69
C TYR A 88 2.83 11.65 7.36
N ILE A 89 2.09 10.64 6.90
CA ILE A 89 1.43 10.69 5.57
C ILE A 89 0.34 11.77 5.55
N TYR A 90 -0.43 11.94 6.63
CA TYR A 90 -1.47 12.97 6.77
C TYR A 90 -0.97 14.39 6.48
N THR A 91 0.25 14.73 6.91
CA THR A 91 0.86 16.05 6.74
C THR A 91 1.77 16.13 5.51
N HIS A 92 1.98 15.02 4.79
CA HIS A 92 2.88 14.99 3.65
C HIS A 92 2.28 15.76 2.45
N PRO A 93 3.03 16.62 1.75
CA PRO A 93 2.53 17.39 0.59
C PRO A 93 1.97 16.49 -0.52
N GLN A 94 2.52 15.28 -0.67
CA GLN A 94 2.06 14.27 -1.63
C GLN A 94 1.06 13.26 -1.05
N ARG A 95 0.38 13.58 0.07
CA ARG A 95 -0.58 12.68 0.75
C ARG A 95 -1.54 11.99 -0.20
N LYS A 96 -2.26 12.76 -1.03
CA LYS A 96 -3.27 12.23 -1.96
C LYS A 96 -2.67 11.18 -2.91
N LYS A 97 -1.45 11.44 -3.38
CA LYS A 97 -0.70 10.50 -4.24
C LYS A 97 -0.32 9.23 -3.47
N ILE A 98 0.20 9.37 -2.26
CA ILE A 98 0.62 8.22 -1.43
C ILE A 98 -0.59 7.34 -1.11
N ILE A 99 -1.70 7.93 -0.65
CA ILE A 99 -2.96 7.21 -0.39
C ILE A 99 -3.41 6.46 -1.64
N ARG A 100 -3.48 7.13 -2.80
CA ARG A 100 -3.87 6.48 -4.05
C ARG A 100 -2.97 5.31 -4.43
N LEU A 101 -1.65 5.42 -4.22
CA LEU A 101 -0.72 4.33 -4.53
C LEU A 101 -0.83 3.14 -3.57
N VAL A 102 -1.33 3.35 -2.35
CA VAL A 102 -1.36 2.34 -1.28
C VAL A 102 -2.75 1.73 -1.10
N ASP A 103 -3.81 2.54 -1.11
CA ASP A 103 -5.17 2.13 -0.76
C ASP A 103 -6.04 1.82 -1.99
N ASP A 104 -5.84 2.49 -3.12
CA ASP A 104 -6.70 2.31 -4.31
C ASP A 104 -6.34 1.04 -5.12
N HIS A 105 -5.42 0.22 -4.63
CA HIS A 105 -4.92 -0.94 -5.34
C HIS A 105 -4.99 -2.20 -4.47
N ASN A 106 -5.38 -3.32 -5.08
CA ASN A 106 -5.50 -4.64 -4.43
C ASN A 106 -4.12 -5.31 -4.16
N PHE A 107 -3.15 -4.52 -3.69
CA PHE A 107 -1.81 -4.98 -3.32
C PHE A 107 -1.59 -4.76 -1.82
N SER A 108 -0.95 -5.73 -1.18
CA SER A 108 -0.55 -5.54 0.22
C SER A 108 0.61 -4.55 0.31
N LYS A 109 0.76 -3.90 1.48
CA LYS A 109 1.82 -2.92 1.71
C LYS A 109 3.21 -3.54 1.55
N ASP A 110 3.39 -4.80 1.93
CA ASP A 110 4.64 -5.56 1.73
C ASP A 110 4.99 -5.77 0.25
N GLN A 111 3.98 -5.83 -0.63
CA GLN A 111 4.22 -5.87 -2.07
C GLN A 111 4.65 -4.51 -2.62
N LEU A 112 4.33 -3.41 -1.95
CA LEU A 112 4.54 -2.05 -2.46
C LEU A 112 5.86 -1.43 -1.97
N PHE A 113 6.19 -1.64 -0.71
CA PHE A 113 7.33 -1.01 -0.04
C PHE A 113 8.54 -1.94 0.08
N LYS A 114 9.68 -1.39 0.52
CA LYS A 114 10.86 -2.19 0.84
C LYS A 114 10.66 -3.02 2.11
N LYS A 115 10.01 -2.39 3.08
CA LYS A 115 9.75 -2.93 4.41
C LYS A 115 8.48 -2.29 4.96
N VAL A 116 7.68 -3.09 5.66
CA VAL A 116 6.58 -2.62 6.49
C VAL A 116 6.99 -2.82 7.95
N ILE A 117 6.79 -1.81 8.79
CA ILE A 117 7.02 -1.85 10.23
C ILE A 117 5.66 -1.64 10.89
N GLU A 118 5.25 -2.55 11.75
CA GLU A 118 4.09 -2.34 12.62
C GLU A 118 4.55 -1.69 13.91
N ARG A 119 3.93 -0.56 14.27
CA ARG A 119 4.12 0.10 15.56
C ARG A 119 2.79 0.14 16.29
N ALA A 120 2.82 -0.39 17.52
CA ALA A 120 1.73 -0.30 18.49
C ALA A 120 1.49 1.14 18.92
#